data_AF-A0A7Y3E3A9-F1
#
_entry.id   AF-A0A7Y3E3A9-F1
#
_cell.length_a   1.000
_cell.length_b   1.000
_cell.length_c   1.000
_cell.angle_alpha   90.00
_cell.angle_beta   90.00
_cell.angle_gamma   90.00
#
_symmetry.space_group_name_H-M   'P 1'
#
loop_
_entity.id
_entity.type
_entity.pdbx_description
1 polymer ?
#
loop_
_entity_poly.entity_id
_entity_poly.type
_entity_poly.pdbx_seq_one_letter_code
_entity_poly.pdbx_strand_id
1 'polypeptide(L)'
;MRLKLGPLGTTLAGEAGFRQLDDVAHSVLMAATAREVTGGGAADLRMRSHLTERGNESTSVDVRLAVRLAGRLDGPILSRVLAGAAEVLLRRFATCVRRRLEAASFPRVG
;
A
#
# COMPACT_ATOMS: atom_id res chain seq x y z
N MET A 1 -10.30 -2.22 9.70
CA MET A 1 -9.32 -3.34 9.71
C MET A 1 -8.44 -3.23 10.97
N ARG A 2 -8.01 -4.36 11.58
CA ARG A 2 -7.06 -4.36 12.72
C ARG A 2 -5.72 -4.96 12.26
N LEU A 3 -4.62 -4.26 12.53
CA LEU A 3 -3.27 -4.66 12.14
C LEU A 3 -2.32 -4.58 13.34
N LYS A 4 -1.45 -5.58 13.52
CA LYS A 4 -0.36 -5.56 14.50
C LYS A 4 0.92 -5.06 13.85
N LEU A 5 1.58 -4.08 14.46
CA LEU A 5 2.81 -3.48 13.94
C LEU A 5 3.97 -3.69 14.91
N GLY A 6 4.95 -4.50 14.49
CA GLY A 6 6.30 -4.56 15.07
C GLY A 6 6.38 -4.84 16.59
N PRO A 7 7.57 -4.64 17.19
CA PRO A 7 7.87 -5.02 18.58
C PRO A 7 7.07 -4.25 19.64
N LEU A 8 6.27 -3.25 19.26
CA LEU A 8 5.43 -2.45 20.16
C LEU A 8 4.08 -3.12 20.50
N GLY A 9 3.74 -4.26 19.86
CA GLY A 9 2.49 -4.97 20.15
C GLY A 9 1.22 -4.15 19.92
N THR A 10 1.32 -3.08 19.14
CA THR A 10 0.28 -2.07 19.01
C THR A 10 -0.76 -2.48 17.98
N THR A 11 -2.03 -2.29 18.32
CA THR A 11 -3.15 -2.47 17.37
C THR A 11 -3.60 -1.12 16.86
N LEU A 12 -3.59 -0.96 15.54
CA LEU A 12 -4.19 0.20 14.90
C LEU A 12 -5.60 -0.13 14.39
N ALA A 13 -6.53 0.78 14.62
CA ALA A 13 -7.81 0.82 13.92
C ALA A 13 -7.73 1.89 12.84
N GLY A 14 -8.05 1.52 11.60
CA GLY A 14 -7.98 2.43 10.49
C GLY A 14 -8.93 2.12 9.36
N GLU A 15 -9.06 3.12 8.50
CA GLU A 15 -9.92 3.15 7.33
C GLU A 15 -9.09 3.62 6.14
N ALA A 16 -9.40 3.10 4.96
CA ALA A 16 -8.75 3.44 3.71
C ALA A 16 -9.80 3.57 2.61
N GLY A 17 -9.54 4.45 1.65
CA GLY A 17 -10.41 4.63 0.51
C GLY A 17 -9.71 5.23 -0.68
N PHE A 18 -10.25 4.94 -1.86
CA PHE A 18 -9.90 5.65 -3.08
C PHE A 18 -10.36 7.11 -2.98
N ARG A 19 -9.47 8.02 -3.37
CA ARG A 19 -9.76 9.46 -3.43
C ARG A 19 -9.86 9.95 -4.87
N GLN A 20 -9.14 9.31 -5.78
CA GLN A 20 -9.24 9.57 -7.20
C GLN A 20 -8.87 8.30 -7.97
N LEU A 21 -9.66 8.00 -9.00
CA LEU A 21 -9.32 7.07 -10.07
C LEU A 21 -9.35 7.86 -11.37
N ASP A 22 -8.28 7.78 -12.13
CA ASP A 22 -8.15 8.39 -13.44
C ASP A 22 -7.81 7.31 -14.45
N ASP A 23 -8.82 6.87 -15.18
CA ASP A 23 -8.69 5.80 -16.17
C ASP A 23 -7.90 6.25 -17.39
N VAL A 24 -7.91 7.56 -17.71
CA VAL A 24 -7.21 8.13 -18.87
C VAL A 24 -5.72 8.24 -18.57
N ALA A 25 -5.37 8.76 -17.39
CA ALA A 25 -3.99 8.86 -16.94
C ALA A 25 -3.47 7.56 -16.30
N HIS A 26 -4.27 6.50 -16.27
CA HIS A 26 -4.00 5.23 -15.59
C HIS A 26 -3.40 5.42 -14.19
N SER A 27 -4.02 6.29 -13.39
CA SER A 27 -3.50 6.68 -12.08
C SER A 27 -4.55 6.60 -10.99
N VAL A 28 -4.09 6.32 -9.77
CA VAL A 28 -4.96 6.18 -8.60
C VAL A 28 -4.34 6.89 -7.41
N LEU A 29 -5.16 7.63 -6.67
CA LEU A 29 -4.83 8.17 -5.36
C LEU A 29 -5.69 7.50 -4.29
N MET A 30 -5.05 6.93 -3.27
CA MET A 30 -5.71 6.41 -2.07
C MET A 30 -5.25 7.20 -0.85
N ALA A 31 -6.14 7.34 0.11
CA ALA A 31 -5.81 7.86 1.43
C ALA A 31 -6.31 6.91 2.51
N ALA A 32 -5.53 6.80 3.57
CA ALA A 32 -5.89 6.02 4.74
C ALA A 32 -5.50 6.75 6.01
N THR A 33 -6.28 6.53 7.07
CA THR A 33 -5.99 7.04 8.41
C THR A 33 -6.09 5.90 9.40
N ALA A 34 -5.20 5.89 10.38
CA ALA A 34 -5.23 4.91 11.45
C ALA A 34 -4.87 5.55 12.79
N ARG A 35 -5.44 5.01 13.87
CA ARG A 35 -5.13 5.41 15.25
C ARG A 35 -4.84 4.19 16.09
N GLU A 36 -3.94 4.33 17.06
CA GLU A 36 -3.75 3.32 18.09
C GLU A 36 -5.04 3.15 18.88
N VAL A 37 -5.50 1.91 19.02
CA VAL A 37 -6.64 1.58 19.87
C VAL A 37 -6.31 1.96 21.33
N THR A 38 -5.06 1.80 21.74
CA THR A 38 -4.56 2.15 23.06
C THR A 38 -3.20 2.84 22.95
N GLY A 39 -3.11 4.11 23.38
CA GLY A 39 -1.83 4.79 23.57
C GLY A 39 -1.50 6.00 22.70
N GLY A 40 -2.48 6.49 21.94
CA GLY A 40 -2.47 7.87 21.44
C GLY A 40 -1.62 8.14 20.19
N GLY A 41 -1.06 7.12 19.54
CA GLY A 41 -0.43 7.29 18.23
C GLY A 41 -1.42 7.32 17.06
N ALA A 42 -1.00 7.93 15.96
CA ALA A 42 -1.79 8.02 14.73
C ALA A 42 -0.92 7.91 13.48
N ALA A 43 -1.54 7.52 12.37
CA ALA A 43 -0.93 7.46 11.05
C ALA A 43 -1.87 8.05 9.99
N ASP A 44 -1.33 8.85 9.09
CA ASP A 44 -1.97 9.36 7.87
C ASP A 44 -1.15 8.87 6.67
N LEU A 45 -1.82 8.20 5.73
CA LEU A 45 -1.17 7.60 4.57
C LEU A 45 -1.79 8.15 3.28
N ARG A 46 -0.93 8.44 2.31
CA ARG A 46 -1.31 8.74 0.93
C ARG A 46 -0.53 7.85 -0.02
N MET A 47 -1.25 7.09 -0.84
CA MET A 47 -0.65 6.25 -1.87
C MET A 47 -1.06 6.78 -3.24
N ARG A 48 -0.08 7.03 -4.10
CA ARG A 48 -0.31 7.30 -5.52
C ARG A 48 0.29 6.17 -6.34
N SER A 49 -0.49 5.60 -7.23
CA SER A 49 -0.01 4.63 -8.22
C SER A 49 -0.24 5.12 -9.64
N HIS A 50 0.64 4.72 -10.55
CA HIS A 50 0.54 4.98 -11.97
C HIS A 50 0.93 3.73 -12.76
N LEU A 51 0.19 3.45 -13.83
CA LEU A 51 0.49 2.37 -14.74
C LEU A 51 1.09 2.95 -16.02
N THR A 52 2.14 2.32 -16.52
CA THR A 52 2.76 2.68 -17.80
C THR A 52 2.93 1.43 -18.63
N GLU A 53 2.39 1.44 -19.84
CA GLU A 53 2.63 0.37 -20.81
C GLU A 53 4.11 0.30 -21.17
N ARG A 54 4.65 -0.91 -21.25
CA ARG A 54 6.04 -1.19 -21.58
C ARG A 54 6.06 -2.26 -22.67
N GLY A 55 6.26 -1.82 -23.91
CA GLY A 55 6.20 -2.72 -25.07
C GLY A 55 4.82 -3.39 -25.18
N ASN A 56 4.76 -4.48 -25.94
CA ASN A 56 3.48 -5.01 -26.40
C ASN A 56 2.72 -5.85 -25.35
N GLU A 57 3.39 -6.30 -24.26
CA GLU A 57 2.82 -7.26 -23.32
C GLU A 57 3.22 -7.04 -21.85
N SER A 58 3.74 -5.85 -21.49
CA SER A 58 4.09 -5.59 -20.09
C SER A 58 3.60 -4.23 -19.61
N THR A 59 3.29 -4.17 -18.32
CA THR A 59 2.85 -2.95 -17.64
C THR A 59 3.77 -2.71 -16.45
N SER A 60 4.35 -1.53 -16.40
CA SER A 60 5.05 -1.05 -15.22
C SER A 60 4.05 -0.41 -14.27
N VAL A 61 4.19 -0.70 -12.97
CA VAL A 61 3.35 -0.13 -11.91
C VAL A 61 4.25 0.62 -10.96
N ASP A 62 4.16 1.95 -10.98
CA ASP A 62 4.87 2.81 -10.05
C ASP A 62 3.97 3.13 -8.85
N VAL A 63 4.44 2.88 -7.63
CA VAL A 63 3.71 3.16 -6.39
C VAL A 63 4.55 4.07 -5.51
N ARG A 64 3.99 5.21 -5.11
CA ARG A 64 4.57 6.10 -4.10
C ARG A 64 3.66 6.14 -2.88
N LEU A 65 4.21 5.77 -1.73
CA LEU A 65 3.53 5.81 -0.45
C LEU A 65 4.18 6.88 0.44
N ALA A 66 3.38 7.84 0.88
CA ALA A 66 3.76 8.80 1.91
C ALA A 66 3.03 8.45 3.20
N VAL A 67 3.77 8.39 4.31
CA VAL A 67 3.25 8.08 5.64
C VAL A 67 3.66 9.18 6.60
N ARG A 68 2.69 9.72 7.34
CA ARG A 68 2.92 10.62 8.46
C ARG A 68 2.51 9.90 9.74
N LEU A 69 3.43 9.83 10.69
CA LEU A 69 3.19 9.26 12.01
C LEU A 69 3.11 10.39 13.02
N ALA A 70 2.34 10.18 14.09
CA ALA A 70 2.18 11.16 15.16
C ALA A 70 2.09 10.46 16.52
N GLY A 71 2.37 11.23 17.57
CA GLY A 71 2.33 10.75 18.95
C GLY A 71 3.43 9.71 19.19
N ARG A 72 3.08 8.62 19.88
CA ARG A 72 4.04 7.56 20.23
C ARG A 72 4.61 6.80 19.03
N LEU A 73 3.98 6.92 17.85
CA LEU A 73 4.48 6.32 16.62
C LEU A 73 5.54 7.19 15.90
N ASP A 74 5.72 8.44 16.31
CA ASP A 74 6.66 9.36 15.68
C ASP A 74 8.08 9.18 16.23
N GLY A 75 8.72 8.10 15.82
CA GLY A 75 10.08 7.74 16.21
C GLY A 75 10.92 7.25 15.04
N PRO A 76 12.21 7.63 14.94
CA PRO A 76 13.06 7.35 13.78
C PRO A 76 13.33 5.85 13.56
N ILE A 77 13.39 5.07 14.64
CA ILE A 77 13.57 3.61 14.54
C ILE A 77 12.29 2.96 14.03
N LEU A 78 11.13 3.35 14.60
CA LEU A 78 9.85 2.78 14.24
C LEU A 78 9.47 3.09 12.79
N SER A 79 9.69 4.34 12.33
CA SER A 79 9.41 4.73 10.95
C SER A 79 10.21 3.91 9.95
N ARG A 80 11.48 3.61 10.23
CA ARG A 80 12.32 2.73 9.39
C ARG A 80 11.80 1.29 9.37
N VAL A 81 11.41 0.74 10.51
CA VAL A 81 10.83 -0.61 10.60
C VAL A 81 9.52 -0.70 9.82
N LEU A 82 8.65 0.31 9.95
CA LEU A 82 7.40 0.38 9.20
C LEU A 82 7.62 0.50 7.69
N ALA A 83 8.59 1.31 7.26
CA ALA A 83 8.94 1.42 5.84
C ALA A 83 9.41 0.07 5.26
N GLY A 84 10.30 -0.64 5.97
CA GLY A 84 10.75 -1.97 5.53
C GLY A 84 9.62 -3.00 5.48
N ALA A 85 8.74 -3.01 6.48
CA ALA A 85 7.57 -3.89 6.47
C ALA A 85 6.61 -3.55 5.32
N ALA A 86 6.36 -2.27 5.06
CA ALA A 86 5.53 -1.81 3.96
C ALA A 86 6.10 -2.24 2.61
N GLU A 87 7.41 -2.14 2.42
CA GLU A 87 8.09 -2.59 1.20
C GLU A 87 7.91 -4.10 0.98
N VAL A 88 8.14 -4.92 2.01
CA VAL A 88 7.97 -6.38 1.93
C VAL A 88 6.52 -6.75 1.59
N LEU A 89 5.55 -6.11 2.25
CA LEU A 89 4.13 -6.35 1.99
C LEU A 89 3.73 -5.93 0.57
N LEU A 90 4.23 -4.79 0.09
CA LEU A 90 3.94 -4.32 -1.26
C LEU A 90 4.54 -5.24 -2.33
N ARG A 91 5.77 -5.71 -2.14
CA ARG A 91 6.41 -6.71 -3.04
C ARG A 91 5.60 -8.01 -3.09
N ARG A 92 5.14 -8.50 -1.92
CA ARG A 92 4.30 -9.70 -1.86
C ARG A 92 2.96 -9.49 -2.53
N PHE A 93 2.31 -8.35 -2.30
CA PHE A 93 1.08 -7.98 -2.97
C PHE A 93 1.25 -7.96 -4.49
N ALA A 94 2.29 -7.28 -5.00
CA ALA A 94 2.59 -7.22 -6.43
C ALA A 94 2.82 -8.62 -7.03
N THR A 95 3.51 -9.50 -6.31
CA THR A 95 3.70 -10.90 -6.72
C THR A 95 2.37 -11.66 -6.81
N CYS A 96 1.48 -11.49 -5.82
CA CYS A 96 0.16 -12.11 -5.82
C CYS A 96 -0.73 -11.58 -6.96
N VAL A 97 -0.70 -10.27 -7.22
CA VAL A 97 -1.43 -9.64 -8.33
C VAL A 97 -0.93 -10.20 -9.65
N ARG A 98 0.40 -10.20 -9.88
CA ARG A 98 1.00 -10.75 -11.10
C ARG A 98 0.56 -12.19 -11.35
N ARG A 99 0.69 -13.07 -10.34
CA ARG A 99 0.26 -14.47 -10.45
C ARG A 99 -1.23 -14.61 -10.80
N ARG A 100 -2.08 -13.76 -10.24
CA ARG A 100 -3.52 -13.78 -10.54
C ARG A 100 -3.83 -13.30 -11.95
N LEU A 101 -3.15 -12.25 -12.43
CA LEU A 101 -3.29 -11.77 -13.80
C LEU A 101 -2.79 -12.81 -14.81
N GLU A 102 -1.63 -13.43 -14.54
CA GLU A 102 -1.09 -14.52 -15.37
C GLU A 102 -2.04 -15.73 -15.42
N ALA A 103 -2.61 -16.13 -14.27
CA ALA A 103 -3.59 -17.21 -14.22
C ALA A 103 -4.92 -16.88 -14.92
N ALA A 104 -5.35 -15.61 -14.89
CA ALA A 104 -6.53 -15.14 -15.60
C ALA A 104 -6.30 -14.98 -17.12
N SER A 105 -5.06 -14.83 -17.56
CA SER A 105 -4.68 -14.64 -18.96
C SER A 105 -4.68 -15.92 -19.83
N PHE A 106 -5.29 -17.02 -19.36
CA PHE A 106 -5.68 -18.18 -20.18
C PHE A 106 -7.17 -18.47 -19.95
N PRO A 107 -8.01 -18.47 -21.01
CA PRO A 107 -7.79 -19.23 -22.24
C PRO A 107 -7.48 -18.35 -23.47
N ARG A 108 -6.39 -18.67 -24.19
CA ARG A 108 -6.29 -18.35 -25.61
C ARG A 108 -7.25 -19.26 -26.36
N VAL A 109 -8.39 -18.74 -26.77
CA VAL A 109 -9.22 -19.38 -27.79
C VAL A 109 -8.47 -19.21 -29.11
N GLY A 110 -8.19 -20.34 -29.77
CA GLY A 110 -7.41 -20.42 -31.00
C GLY A 110 -8.09 -19.85 -32.23
#